data_AF-A0A1F2U0S4-F1
#
_entry.id   AF-A0A1F2U0S4-F1
#
_cell.length_a   1.000
_cell.length_b   1.000
_cell.length_c   1.000
_cell.angle_alpha   90.00
_cell.angle_beta   90.00
_cell.angle_gamma   90.00
#
_symmetry.space_group_name_H-M   'P 1'
#
loop_
_entity.id
_entity.type
_entity.pdbx_description
1 polymer ?
#
loop_
_entity_poly.entity_id
_entity_poly.type
_entity_poly.pdbx_seq_one_letter_code
_entity_poly.pdbx_strand_id
1 'polypeptide(L)'
;MSVDCVACHALVGSGHPETKPPEGMDQQVYYGTIRNPVQTTHKSQYAPQMETSNFCKSCHTYVTPPDLKLTADWDIICTLTFDSWAAGPHGPTATQADRKECQNCHMEKKDGMAAEGTGVQAPRRSVSSHAFPGWHDAGALARAAELTVATRPGTRSGALDLVVTIENKAGHRFPDT
;
A
#
# COMPACT_ATOMS: atom_id res chain seq x y z
N MET A 1 -1.70 -11.52 8.01
CA MET A 1 -2.54 -10.57 8.75
C MET A 1 -3.66 -10.14 7.83
N SER A 2 -4.91 -10.36 8.19
CA SER A 2 -6.05 -9.80 7.45
C SER A 2 -6.24 -8.36 7.88
N VAL A 3 -6.17 -7.43 6.93
CA VAL A 3 -6.53 -6.02 7.16
C VAL A 3 -8.02 -5.90 6.91
N ASP A 4 -8.80 -5.60 7.95
CA ASP A 4 -10.24 -5.38 7.83
C ASP A 4 -10.58 -3.88 7.70
N CYS A 5 -11.85 -3.60 7.46
CA CYS A 5 -12.34 -2.23 7.29
C CYS A 5 -12.02 -1.36 8.50
N VAL A 6 -12.09 -1.91 9.72
CA VAL A 6 -11.89 -1.15 10.96
C VAL A 6 -10.41 -0.83 11.15
N ALA A 7 -9.52 -1.78 10.87
CA ALA A 7 -8.08 -1.61 10.97
C ALA A 7 -7.57 -0.42 10.16
N CYS A 8 -8.17 -0.12 9.01
CA CYS A 8 -7.82 1.07 8.22
C CYS A 8 -8.70 2.28 8.53
N HIS A 9 -10.02 2.12 8.53
CA HIS A 9 -10.93 3.24 8.53
C HIS A 9 -11.22 3.80 9.92
N ALA A 10 -10.86 3.11 11.02
CA ALA A 10 -10.97 3.65 12.37
C ALA A 10 -9.73 4.46 12.80
N LEU A 11 -8.68 4.49 11.98
CA LEU A 11 -7.44 5.23 12.26
C LEU A 11 -7.61 6.72 11.97
N VAL A 12 -7.14 7.54 12.92
CA VAL A 12 -6.94 8.98 12.70
C VAL A 12 -5.43 9.24 12.67
N GLY A 13 -4.90 9.53 11.48
CA GLY A 13 -3.46 9.80 11.28
C GLY A 13 -2.62 8.54 11.05
N SER A 14 -1.33 8.59 11.43
CA SER A 14 -0.34 7.53 11.19
C SER A 14 -0.09 6.61 12.39
N GLY A 15 -0.93 6.69 13.43
CA GLY A 15 -0.76 5.92 14.67
C GLY A 15 -1.41 4.53 14.61
N HIS A 16 -0.80 3.57 15.30
CA HIS A 16 -1.38 2.26 15.59
C HIS A 16 -2.56 2.44 16.57
N PRO A 17 -3.72 1.79 16.39
CA PRO A 17 -4.84 1.98 17.31
C PRO A 17 -4.59 1.11 18.56
N GLU A 18 -4.39 1.74 19.70
CA GLU A 18 -4.71 1.12 21.00
C GLU A 18 -6.23 1.19 21.30
N THR A 19 -7.03 1.67 20.35
CA THR A 19 -8.45 1.86 20.54
C THR A 19 -9.22 0.60 20.16
N LYS A 20 -9.56 -0.21 21.18
CA LYS A 20 -10.67 -1.16 21.10
C LYS A 20 -11.87 -0.43 20.46
N PRO A 21 -12.48 -0.94 19.37
CA PRO A 21 -13.66 -0.33 18.79
C PRO A 21 -14.76 -0.19 19.87
N PRO A 22 -15.49 0.94 19.92
CA PRO A 22 -16.66 1.06 20.78
C PRO A 22 -17.66 -0.08 20.51
N GLU A 23 -18.46 -0.42 21.51
CA GLU A 23 -19.56 -1.37 21.33
C GLU A 23 -20.66 -0.71 20.47
N GLY A 24 -20.65 -1.00 19.16
CA GLY A 24 -21.66 -0.53 18.20
C GLY A 24 -21.05 0.18 16.98
N MET A 25 -21.36 -0.30 15.77
CA MET A 25 -20.89 0.30 14.51
C MET A 25 -21.52 1.68 14.23
N ASP A 26 -22.71 1.95 14.78
CA ASP A 26 -23.48 3.18 14.57
C ASP A 26 -22.86 4.42 15.23
N GLN A 27 -22.09 4.21 16.30
CA GLN A 27 -21.38 5.28 16.99
C GLN A 27 -19.98 5.54 16.44
N GLN A 28 -19.46 4.65 15.59
CA GLN A 28 -18.09 4.75 15.08
C GLN A 28 -18.02 5.69 13.87
N VAL A 29 -17.01 6.55 13.87
CA VAL A 29 -16.65 7.37 12.71
C VAL A 29 -15.58 6.63 11.92
N TYR A 30 -15.88 6.33 10.67
CA TYR A 30 -14.93 5.79 9.72
C TYR A 30 -14.41 6.87 8.78
N TYR A 31 -13.10 6.92 8.63
CA TYR A 31 -12.40 7.92 7.85
C TYR A 31 -12.12 7.37 6.45
N GLY A 32 -12.15 8.21 5.41
CA GLY A 32 -11.85 7.78 4.05
C GLY A 32 -11.52 8.93 3.10
N THR A 33 -11.26 8.60 1.83
CA THR A 33 -10.85 9.58 0.81
C THR A 33 -12.03 10.28 0.12
N ILE A 34 -13.27 9.97 0.50
CA ILE A 34 -14.47 10.57 -0.10
C ILE A 34 -14.80 11.86 0.64
N ARG A 35 -14.67 13.01 -0.04
CA ARG A 35 -14.87 14.35 0.54
C ARG A 35 -16.29 14.62 1.03
N ASN A 36 -17.28 14.04 0.36
CA ASN A 36 -18.70 14.12 0.70
C ASN A 36 -19.27 12.70 0.89
N PRO A 37 -18.94 12.02 2.00
CA PRO A 37 -19.46 10.68 2.25
C PRO A 37 -20.98 10.74 2.44
N VAL A 38 -21.68 9.72 1.96
CA VAL A 38 -23.11 9.57 2.21
C VAL A 38 -23.34 9.04 3.63
N GLN A 39 -24.51 9.32 4.19
CA GLN A 39 -24.89 8.73 5.46
C GLN A 39 -25.18 7.23 5.27
N THR A 40 -24.66 6.42 6.18
CA THR A 40 -24.83 4.96 6.20
C THR A 40 -25.11 4.52 7.63
N THR A 41 -25.03 3.21 7.93
CA THR A 41 -25.17 2.69 9.30
C THR A 41 -24.17 3.30 10.27
N HIS A 42 -22.95 3.62 9.82
CA HIS A 42 -21.91 4.27 10.62
C HIS A 42 -21.65 5.69 10.12
N LYS A 43 -21.05 6.51 10.98
CA LYS A 43 -20.61 7.86 10.58
C LYS A 43 -19.41 7.74 9.65
N SER A 44 -19.32 8.63 8.67
CA SER A 44 -18.19 8.69 7.75
C SER A 44 -17.65 10.10 7.62
N GLN A 45 -16.33 10.23 7.59
CA GLN A 45 -15.65 11.52 7.51
C GLN A 45 -14.49 11.46 6.51
N TYR A 46 -14.28 12.55 5.79
CA TYR A 46 -13.11 12.68 4.93
C TYR A 46 -11.82 12.83 5.74
N ALA A 47 -10.78 12.08 5.36
CA ALA A 47 -9.43 12.20 5.92
C ALA A 47 -8.39 12.30 4.78
N PRO A 48 -7.77 13.48 4.56
CA PRO A 48 -6.81 13.66 3.46
C PRO A 48 -5.56 12.78 3.59
N GLN A 49 -5.18 12.37 4.80
CA GLN A 49 -4.01 11.52 5.02
C GLN A 49 -4.16 10.17 4.33
N MET A 50 -5.39 9.65 4.22
CA MET A 50 -5.69 8.38 3.53
C MET A 50 -5.55 8.45 2.02
N GLU A 51 -5.33 9.65 1.44
CA GLU A 51 -4.99 9.82 0.03
C GLU A 51 -3.48 9.65 -0.26
N THR A 52 -2.65 9.45 0.78
CA THR A 52 -1.17 9.44 0.67
C THR A 52 -0.55 8.16 1.22
N SER A 53 0.64 7.79 0.75
CA SER A 53 1.44 6.66 1.24
C SER A 53 1.78 6.76 2.72
N ASN A 54 1.78 7.97 3.31
CA ASN A 54 2.02 8.16 4.74
C ASN A 54 0.99 7.43 5.62
N PHE A 55 -0.22 7.18 5.10
CA PHE A 55 -1.19 6.33 5.78
C PHE A 55 -0.69 4.89 5.90
N CYS A 56 -0.10 4.34 4.84
CA CYS A 56 0.43 2.98 4.79
C CYS A 56 1.68 2.81 5.66
N LYS A 57 2.44 3.88 5.89
CA LYS A 57 3.67 3.88 6.71
C LYS A 57 3.48 3.26 8.10
N SER A 58 2.33 3.46 8.73
CA SER A 58 2.04 2.98 10.08
C SER A 58 2.21 1.46 10.23
N CYS A 59 2.03 0.71 9.13
CA CYS A 59 2.16 -0.74 9.10
C CYS A 59 3.28 -1.21 8.15
N HIS A 60 3.59 -0.46 7.09
CA HIS A 60 4.58 -0.81 6.06
C HIS A 60 5.96 -0.16 6.26
N THR A 61 6.20 0.41 7.43
CA THR A 61 7.54 0.61 7.99
C THR A 61 7.45 0.31 9.48
N TYR A 62 8.19 -0.70 9.93
CA TYR A 62 8.30 -1.03 11.34
C TYR A 62 9.75 -1.33 11.70
N VAL A 63 10.30 -0.46 12.53
CA VAL A 63 11.60 -0.59 13.17
C VAL A 63 11.36 -0.61 14.67
N THR A 64 12.09 -1.45 15.41
CA THR A 64 11.96 -1.57 16.87
C THR A 64 11.94 -0.19 17.54
N PRO A 65 10.84 0.15 18.25
CA PRO A 65 10.76 1.35 19.05
C PRO A 65 11.94 1.44 20.04
N PRO A 66 12.48 2.64 20.34
CA PRO A 66 13.63 2.80 21.24
C PRO A 66 13.48 2.11 22.60
N ASP A 67 12.27 2.07 23.14
CA ASP A 67 11.89 1.45 24.41
C ASP A 67 11.84 -0.08 24.36
N LEU A 68 11.76 -0.67 23.17
CA LEU A 68 11.80 -2.12 22.93
C LEU A 68 13.17 -2.61 22.45
N LYS A 69 14.15 -1.71 22.29
CA LYS A 69 15.51 -2.09 21.91
C LYS A 69 16.21 -2.78 23.09
N LEU A 70 16.75 -3.98 22.84
CA LEU A 70 17.58 -4.71 23.82
C LEU A 70 18.97 -4.08 23.99
N THR A 71 19.50 -3.44 22.94
CA THR A 71 20.75 -2.66 22.96
C THR A 71 20.61 -1.43 22.06
N ALA A 72 21.43 -0.40 22.29
CA ALA A 72 21.36 0.85 21.51
C ALA A 72 21.53 0.65 19.99
N ASP A 73 22.27 -0.40 19.60
CA ASP A 73 22.66 -0.68 18.23
C ASP A 73 21.83 -1.79 17.56
N TRP A 74 20.76 -2.28 18.22
CA TRP A 74 19.96 -3.38 17.69
C TRP A 74 18.54 -2.97 17.33
N ASP A 75 18.27 -2.93 16.03
CA ASP A 75 16.95 -2.77 15.44
C ASP A 75 16.44 -4.11 14.89
N ILE A 76 15.25 -4.54 15.32
CA ILE A 76 14.45 -5.51 14.59
C ILE A 76 13.67 -4.74 13.53
N ILE A 77 14.07 -4.96 12.29
CA ILE A 77 13.40 -4.40 11.12
C ILE A 77 12.41 -5.45 10.62
N CYS A 78 11.11 -5.18 10.78
CA CYS A 78 10.07 -6.09 10.28
C CYS A 78 9.71 -5.76 8.83
N THR A 79 9.65 -4.48 8.48
CA THR A 79 9.37 -4.01 7.12
C THR A 79 9.94 -2.61 6.92
N LEU A 80 10.47 -2.34 5.72
CA LEU A 80 10.92 -1.02 5.27
C LEU A 80 10.25 -0.63 3.95
N THR A 81 9.10 -1.24 3.62
CA THR A 81 8.45 -1.06 2.31
C THR A 81 8.16 0.42 2.03
N PHE A 82 7.65 1.18 3.01
CA PHE A 82 7.41 2.61 2.84
C PHE A 82 8.72 3.39 2.67
N ASP A 83 9.76 3.08 3.44
CA ASP A 83 11.05 3.77 3.30
C ASP A 83 11.71 3.47 1.96
N SER A 84 11.58 2.23 1.46
CA SER A 84 12.03 1.84 0.14
C SER A 84 11.25 2.54 -0.97
N TRP A 85 9.93 2.72 -0.81
CA TRP A 85 9.13 3.52 -1.74
C TRP A 85 9.55 4.99 -1.72
N ALA A 86 9.77 5.54 -0.52
CA ALA A 86 10.13 6.95 -0.35
C ALA A 86 11.49 7.27 -0.98
N ALA A 87 12.43 6.33 -0.94
CA ALA A 87 13.73 6.41 -1.64
C ALA A 87 13.65 5.99 -3.12
N GLY A 88 12.52 5.46 -3.57
CA GLY A 88 12.31 4.90 -4.90
C GLY A 88 11.88 5.93 -5.95
N PRO A 89 11.67 5.48 -7.20
CA PRO A 89 11.39 6.37 -8.34
C PRO A 89 10.04 7.10 -8.27
N HIS A 90 9.14 6.67 -7.38
CA HIS A 90 7.80 7.23 -7.22
C HIS A 90 7.61 8.01 -5.90
N GLY A 91 8.66 8.09 -5.07
CA GLY A 91 8.62 8.67 -3.74
C GLY A 91 8.52 10.20 -3.70
N PRO A 92 8.66 10.81 -2.51
CA PRO A 92 8.49 12.25 -2.32
C PRO A 92 9.40 13.17 -3.14
N THR A 93 10.57 12.66 -3.57
CA THR A 93 11.56 13.39 -4.38
C THR A 93 11.36 13.23 -5.88
N ALA A 94 10.43 12.36 -6.31
CA ALA A 94 10.10 12.16 -7.71
C ALA A 94 9.48 13.43 -8.34
N THR A 95 9.59 13.54 -9.66
CA THR A 95 8.88 14.60 -10.40
C THR A 95 7.36 14.43 -10.23
N GLN A 96 6.59 15.50 -10.44
CA GLN A 96 5.13 15.41 -10.33
C GLN A 96 4.50 14.42 -11.33
N ALA A 97 5.16 14.16 -12.47
CA ALA A 97 4.72 13.16 -13.45
C ALA A 97 5.01 11.72 -13.00
N ASP A 98 6.11 11.52 -12.27
CA ASP A 98 6.55 10.20 -11.82
C ASP A 98 6.07 9.85 -10.42
N ARG A 99 5.63 10.82 -9.62
CA ARG A 99 5.15 10.60 -8.25
C ARG A 99 3.90 9.75 -8.25
N LYS A 100 3.93 8.64 -7.49
CA LYS A 100 2.79 7.77 -7.26
C LYS A 100 2.75 7.39 -5.78
N GLU A 101 1.59 7.57 -5.16
CA GLU A 101 1.29 7.09 -3.83
C GLU A 101 0.96 5.58 -3.87
N CYS A 102 1.09 4.86 -2.75
CA CYS A 102 0.83 3.43 -2.65
C CYS A 102 -0.55 3.05 -3.23
N GLN A 103 -1.55 3.88 -2.94
CA GLN A 103 -2.94 3.71 -3.36
C GLN A 103 -3.09 3.75 -4.89
N ASN A 104 -2.19 4.43 -5.63
CA ASN A 104 -2.28 4.48 -7.08
C ASN A 104 -2.12 3.11 -7.75
N CYS A 105 -1.33 2.20 -7.14
CA CYS A 105 -1.09 0.86 -7.65
C CYS A 105 -1.83 -0.23 -6.85
N HIS A 106 -1.91 -0.10 -5.52
CA HIS A 106 -2.51 -1.13 -4.66
C HIS A 106 -4.00 -0.93 -4.38
N MET A 107 -4.53 0.26 -4.67
CA MET A 107 -5.94 0.62 -4.49
C MET A 107 -6.52 1.29 -5.74
N GLU A 108 -6.21 0.72 -6.91
CA GLU A 108 -6.64 1.26 -8.19
C GLU A 108 -8.12 1.64 -8.17
N LYS A 109 -8.41 2.85 -8.64
CA LYS A 109 -9.77 3.38 -8.61
C LYS A 109 -10.56 2.87 -9.80
N LYS A 110 -11.83 2.57 -9.57
CA LYS A 110 -12.82 2.24 -10.59
C LYS A 110 -14.12 2.97 -10.34
N ASP A 111 -14.93 3.15 -11.37
CA ASP A 111 -16.25 3.74 -11.20
C ASP A 111 -17.21 2.77 -10.49
N GLY A 112 -17.81 3.21 -9.40
CA GLY A 112 -18.70 2.38 -8.59
C GLY A 112 -19.44 3.16 -7.52
N MET A 113 -20.19 2.44 -6.70
CA MET A 113 -20.82 2.98 -5.50
C MET A 113 -19.93 2.65 -4.30
N ALA A 114 -19.74 3.61 -3.40
CA ALA A 114 -18.91 3.42 -2.21
C ALA A 114 -19.65 2.68 -1.09
N ALA A 115 -20.98 2.63 -1.15
CA ALA A 115 -21.84 1.94 -0.22
C ALA A 115 -23.09 1.47 -0.96
N GLU A 116 -23.58 0.29 -0.60
CA GLU A 116 -24.82 -0.30 -1.11
C GLU A 116 -25.67 -0.76 0.08
N GLY A 117 -26.99 -0.67 -0.04
CA GLY A 117 -27.90 -1.08 1.03
C GLY A 117 -29.27 -0.42 0.92
N THR A 118 -30.26 -1.02 1.58
CA THR A 118 -31.63 -0.49 1.63
C THR A 118 -31.63 0.93 2.19
N GLY A 119 -32.14 1.90 1.42
CA GLY A 119 -32.22 3.30 1.83
C GLY A 119 -30.92 4.11 1.68
N VAL A 120 -29.81 3.49 1.23
CA VAL A 120 -28.57 4.21 0.95
C VAL A 120 -28.58 4.71 -0.50
N GLN A 121 -28.47 6.03 -0.67
CA GLN A 121 -28.34 6.66 -1.99
C GLN A 121 -26.90 7.12 -2.22
N ALA A 122 -26.01 6.16 -2.48
CA ALA A 122 -24.63 6.46 -2.85
C ALA A 122 -24.54 6.77 -4.35
N PRO A 123 -24.06 7.96 -4.76
CA PRO A 123 -23.86 8.23 -6.17
C PRO A 123 -22.67 7.44 -6.72
N ARG A 124 -22.73 7.11 -8.01
CA ARG A 124 -21.60 6.53 -8.72
C ARG A 124 -20.45 7.53 -8.81
N ARG A 125 -19.25 7.10 -8.48
CA ARG A 125 -18.02 7.90 -8.48
C ARG A 125 -16.79 7.00 -8.53
N SER A 126 -15.62 7.61 -8.68
CA SER A 126 -14.34 6.91 -8.58
C SER A 126 -14.14 6.40 -7.15
N VAL A 127 -14.09 5.07 -6.97
CA VAL A 127 -13.91 4.38 -5.70
C VAL A 127 -12.66 3.50 -5.73
N SER A 128 -11.89 3.52 -4.65
CA SER A 128 -10.66 2.74 -4.54
C SER A 128 -10.95 1.24 -4.39
N SER A 129 -10.19 0.40 -5.09
CA SER A 129 -10.19 -1.04 -4.86
C SER A 129 -9.62 -1.36 -3.47
N HIS A 130 -10.19 -2.37 -2.82
CA HIS A 130 -9.71 -2.92 -1.54
C HIS A 130 -9.22 -4.36 -1.71
N ALA A 131 -8.88 -4.76 -2.95
CA ALA A 131 -8.35 -6.10 -3.23
C ALA A 131 -6.89 -6.26 -2.77
N PHE A 132 -6.13 -5.16 -2.68
CA PHE A 132 -4.73 -5.11 -2.25
C PHE A 132 -3.87 -6.25 -2.82
N PRO A 133 -3.80 -6.41 -4.15
CA PRO A 133 -3.04 -7.50 -4.73
C PRO A 133 -1.55 -7.32 -4.39
N GLY A 134 -0.91 -8.44 -4.04
CA GLY A 134 0.49 -8.52 -3.63
C GLY A 134 1.08 -9.85 -4.06
N TRP A 135 2.01 -10.40 -3.28
CA TRP A 135 2.74 -11.63 -3.66
C TRP A 135 1.86 -12.89 -3.75
N HIS A 136 0.70 -12.91 -3.10
CA HIS A 136 -0.30 -13.99 -3.23
C HIS A 136 -1.16 -13.87 -4.50
N ASP A 137 -1.02 -12.79 -5.26
CA ASP A 137 -1.69 -12.60 -6.56
C ASP A 137 -0.67 -12.82 -7.67
N ALA A 138 -0.80 -13.93 -8.40
CA ALA A 138 0.12 -14.31 -9.47
C ALA A 138 0.18 -13.25 -10.59
N GLY A 139 -0.95 -12.58 -10.87
CA GLY A 139 -1.02 -11.53 -11.87
C GLY A 139 -0.22 -10.30 -11.47
N ALA A 140 -0.30 -9.87 -10.21
CA ALA A 140 0.47 -8.77 -9.66
C ALA A 140 1.96 -9.11 -9.62
N LEU A 141 2.31 -10.34 -9.20
CA LEU A 141 3.70 -10.78 -9.19
C LEU A 141 4.33 -10.78 -10.59
N ALA A 142 3.59 -11.24 -11.61
CA ALA A 142 4.05 -11.23 -13.00
C ALA A 142 4.26 -9.82 -13.58
N ARG A 143 3.59 -8.79 -13.03
CA ARG A 143 3.77 -7.39 -13.45
C ARG A 143 4.81 -6.63 -12.62
N ALA A 144 5.26 -7.19 -11.49
CA ALA A 144 6.16 -6.51 -10.56
C ALA A 144 7.61 -6.46 -11.05
N ALA A 145 8.03 -7.38 -11.92
CA ALA A 145 9.34 -7.38 -12.52
C ALA A 145 9.32 -7.90 -13.96
N GLU A 146 10.23 -7.38 -14.78
CA GLU A 146 10.44 -7.83 -16.15
C GLU A 146 11.77 -8.57 -16.25
N LEU A 147 11.74 -9.79 -16.77
CA LEU A 147 12.92 -10.63 -16.99
C LEU A 147 13.23 -10.68 -18.49
N THR A 148 14.41 -10.21 -18.87
CA THR A 148 14.94 -10.37 -20.23
C THR A 148 16.13 -11.31 -20.22
N VAL A 149 16.14 -12.28 -21.13
CA VAL A 149 17.24 -13.24 -21.29
C VAL A 149 17.81 -13.12 -22.69
N ALA A 150 19.12 -12.88 -22.77
CA ALA A 150 19.85 -12.83 -24.02
C ALA A 150 21.05 -13.76 -23.96
N THR A 151 21.49 -14.24 -25.13
CA THR A 151 22.67 -15.08 -25.27
C THR A 151 23.68 -14.42 -26.18
N ARG A 152 24.96 -14.54 -25.86
CA ARG A 152 26.05 -14.10 -26.75
C ARG A 152 27.17 -15.14 -26.80
N PRO A 153 28.00 -15.17 -27.86
CA PRO A 153 29.16 -16.05 -27.89
C PRO A 153 30.05 -15.83 -26.66
N GLY A 154 30.42 -16.91 -25.99
CA GLY A 154 31.31 -16.85 -24.83
C GLY A 154 32.78 -16.69 -25.23
N THR A 155 33.62 -16.38 -24.25
CA THR A 155 35.07 -16.17 -24.46
C THR A 155 35.84 -17.44 -24.79
N ARG A 156 35.24 -18.62 -24.59
CA ARG A 156 35.81 -19.93 -24.93
C ARG A 156 35.13 -20.51 -26.15
N SER A 157 35.89 -21.24 -26.98
CA SER A 157 35.33 -21.97 -28.11
C SER A 157 34.22 -22.91 -27.64
N GLY A 158 33.04 -22.80 -28.27
CA GLY A 158 31.85 -23.58 -27.91
C GLY A 158 31.11 -23.10 -26.66
N ALA A 159 31.51 -22.00 -26.01
CA ALA A 159 30.80 -21.43 -24.88
C ALA A 159 29.71 -20.42 -25.30
N LEU A 160 28.67 -20.32 -24.49
CA LEU A 160 27.60 -19.34 -24.59
C LEU A 160 27.53 -18.55 -23.28
N ASP A 161 27.56 -17.23 -23.36
CA ASP A 161 27.27 -16.34 -22.24
C ASP A 161 25.77 -16.11 -22.17
N LEU A 162 25.18 -16.31 -20.99
CA LEU A 162 23.80 -15.94 -20.70
C LEU A 162 23.79 -14.57 -19.99
N VAL A 163 23.10 -13.60 -20.57
CA VAL A 163 22.85 -12.30 -19.95
C VAL A 163 21.41 -12.27 -19.48
N VAL A 164 21.22 -12.15 -18.17
CA VAL A 164 19.91 -12.05 -17.53
C VAL A 164 19.76 -10.63 -16.99
N THR A 165 18.72 -9.93 -17.42
CA THR A 165 18.36 -8.61 -16.94
C THR A 165 17.03 -8.70 -16.21
N ILE A 166 16.97 -8.14 -14.99
CA ILE A 166 15.77 -8.05 -14.19
C ILE A 166 15.49 -6.56 -13.97
N GLU A 167 14.35 -6.08 -14.46
CA GLU A 167 13.88 -4.74 -14.19
C GLU A 167 12.78 -4.79 -13.12
N ASN A 168 12.99 -4.06 -12.02
CA ASN A 168 11.97 -3.88 -11.00
C ASN A 168 10.97 -2.81 -11.46
N LYS A 169 9.70 -3.19 -11.62
CA LYS A 169 8.61 -2.27 -12.00
C LYS A 169 7.86 -1.70 -10.79
N ALA A 170 8.18 -2.16 -9.57
CA ALA A 170 7.59 -1.62 -8.35
C ALA A 170 8.22 -0.26 -7.98
N GLY A 171 7.45 0.56 -7.26
CA GLY A 171 7.94 1.83 -6.71
C GLY A 171 8.85 1.68 -5.49
N HIS A 172 8.98 0.46 -4.96
CA HIS A 172 9.80 0.06 -3.83
C HIS A 172 10.69 -1.13 -4.24
N ARG A 173 11.51 -1.68 -3.32
CA ARG A 173 12.33 -2.87 -3.59
C ARG A 173 11.45 -4.06 -3.95
N PHE A 174 11.97 -4.94 -4.78
CA PHE A 174 11.28 -6.17 -5.14
C PHE A 174 12.23 -7.37 -4.96
N PRO A 175 11.89 -8.35 -4.10
CA PRO A 175 10.77 -8.34 -3.16
C PRO A 175 10.97 -7.33 -2.00
N ASP A 176 9.88 -7.01 -1.29
CA ASP A 176 9.90 -6.28 -0.01
C ASP A 176 9.05 -7.05 1.03
N THR A 177 9.21 -6.72 2.31
CA THR A 177 8.54 -7.41 3.43
C THR A 177 7.35 -6.66 4.00
#